data_AF-A9NEP4-F1
#
_entry.id   AF-A9NEP4-F1
#
_cell.length_a   1.000
_cell.length_b   1.000
_cell.length_c   1.000
_cell.angle_alpha   90.00
_cell.angle_beta   90.00
_cell.angle_gamma   90.00
#
_symmetry.space_group_name_H-M   'P 1'
#
loop_
_entity.id
_entity.type
_entity.pdbx_description
1 polymer ?
#
loop_
_entity_poly.entity_id
_entity_poly.type
_entity_poly.pdbx_seq_one_letter_code
_entity_poly.pdbx_strand_id
1 'polypeptide(L)'
;MNNQLHNGLNQQVANLATLFTKLHHFHWFIEGKGFFTLHEKFESLYDEVNELYDAFAERLIIIGGKPASTLSAYLKLTTLKETETLDSKLMVDELVDDLKQLVTEFKALTKESQSQEDEQTADMLIGAVASFEKHIWMFSAFNK
;
A
#
# COMPACT_ATOMS: atom_id res chain seq x y z
N MET A 1 -19.11 17.95 1.22
CA MET A 1 -19.77 16.66 0.94
C MET A 1 -18.71 15.59 1.07
N ASN A 2 -18.93 14.59 1.92
CA ASN A 2 -17.97 13.50 2.12
C ASN A 2 -18.21 12.47 1.01
N ASN A 3 -17.51 12.63 -0.11
CA ASN A 3 -17.67 11.78 -1.28
C ASN A 3 -16.96 10.44 -1.04
N GLN A 4 -17.58 9.33 -1.47
CA GLN A 4 -17.06 7.97 -1.34
C GLN A 4 -15.61 7.85 -1.84
N LEU A 5 -15.29 8.54 -2.94
CA LEU A 5 -13.93 8.63 -3.48
C LEU A 5 -12.93 9.27 -2.51
N HIS A 6 -13.31 10.36 -1.83
CA HIS A 6 -12.42 11.04 -0.88
C HIS A 6 -12.12 10.14 0.33
N ASN A 7 -13.13 9.44 0.84
CA ASN A 7 -12.95 8.49 1.94
C ASN A 7 -12.06 7.32 1.53
N GLY A 8 -12.28 6.77 0.33
CA GLY A 8 -11.46 5.70 -0.21
C GLY A 8 -10.00 6.11 -0.38
N LEU A 9 -9.72 7.26 -0.99
CA LEU A 9 -8.36 7.78 -1.11
C LEU A 9 -7.71 8.02 0.25
N ASN A 10 -8.45 8.58 1.22
CA ASN A 10 -7.92 8.83 2.56
C ASN A 10 -7.59 7.52 3.31
N GLN A 11 -8.40 6.48 3.11
CA GLN A 11 -8.09 5.13 3.59
C GLN A 11 -6.83 4.58 2.92
N GLN A 12 -6.63 4.82 1.63
CA GLN A 12 -5.40 4.38 0.95
C GLN A 12 -4.15 5.14 1.43
N VAL A 13 -4.26 6.42 1.76
CA VAL A 13 -3.17 7.16 2.45
C VAL A 13 -2.81 6.48 3.77
N ALA A 14 -3.81 6.08 4.56
CA ALA A 14 -3.58 5.36 5.81
C ALA A 14 -2.97 3.97 5.60
N ASN A 15 -3.48 3.20 4.63
CA ASN A 15 -2.95 1.89 4.27
C ASN A 15 -1.49 1.95 3.85
N LEU A 16 -1.13 2.90 2.96
CA LEU A 16 0.22 3.04 2.46
C LEU A 16 1.19 3.48 3.56
N ALA A 17 0.77 4.37 4.47
CA ALA A 17 1.55 4.72 5.66
C ALA A 17 1.78 3.52 6.61
N THR A 18 0.75 2.69 6.82
CA THR A 18 0.87 1.44 7.59
C THR A 18 1.81 0.45 6.90
N LEU A 19 1.67 0.25 5.58
CA LEU A 19 2.52 -0.64 4.80
C LEU A 19 3.98 -0.18 4.79
N PHE A 20 4.22 1.13 4.64
CA PHE A 20 5.55 1.72 4.73
C PHE A 20 6.24 1.37 6.06
N THR A 21 5.51 1.52 7.17
CA THR A 21 6.01 1.18 8.51
C THR A 21 6.25 -0.33 8.65
N LYS A 22 5.32 -1.16 8.13
CA LYS A 22 5.43 -2.62 8.15
C LYS A 22 6.61 -3.13 7.33
N LEU A 23 6.90 -2.52 6.18
CA LEU A 23 8.06 -2.84 5.35
C LEU A 23 9.38 -2.46 6.03
N HIS A 24 9.43 -1.39 6.81
CA HIS A 24 10.59 -1.09 7.65
C HIS A 24 10.82 -2.16 8.70
N HIS A 25 9.75 -2.64 9.35
CA HIS A 25 9.83 -3.78 10.27
C HIS A 25 10.43 -5.01 9.57
N PHE A 26 9.93 -5.37 8.39
CA PHE A 26 10.49 -6.48 7.61
C PHE A 26 11.94 -6.26 7.20
N HIS A 27 12.27 -5.06 6.72
CA HIS A 27 13.63 -4.69 6.31
C HIS A 27 14.63 -4.76 7.48
N TRP A 28 14.25 -4.33 8.68
CA TRP A 28 15.12 -4.36 9.85
C TRP A 28 15.30 -5.74 10.46
N PHE A 29 14.23 -6.54 10.48
CA PHE A 29 14.20 -7.81 11.22
C PHE A 29 14.35 -9.06 10.36
N ILE A 30 14.43 -8.93 9.03
CA ILE A 30 14.70 -10.08 8.17
C ILE A 30 16.06 -10.69 8.53
N GLU A 31 16.13 -12.02 8.51
CA GLU A 31 17.34 -12.78 8.82
C GLU A 31 17.44 -14.06 7.97
N GLY A 32 18.53 -14.81 8.14
CA GLY A 32 18.73 -16.09 7.47
C GLY A 32 19.14 -15.99 6.00
N LYS A 33 18.91 -17.08 5.25
CA LYS A 33 19.47 -17.26 3.90
C LYS A 33 18.96 -16.25 2.87
N GLY A 34 17.78 -15.67 3.10
CA GLY A 34 17.17 -14.66 2.23
C GLY A 34 17.58 -13.23 2.55
N PHE A 35 18.43 -12.99 3.56
CA PHE A 35 18.69 -11.67 4.14
C PHE A 35 19.01 -10.61 3.08
N PHE A 36 20.12 -10.74 2.35
CA PHE A 36 20.56 -9.68 1.43
C PHE A 36 19.55 -9.39 0.32
N THR A 37 18.88 -10.42 -0.19
CA THR A 37 17.87 -10.26 -1.25
C THR A 37 16.60 -9.59 -0.73
N LEU A 38 16.07 -10.05 0.40
CA LEU A 38 14.81 -9.53 0.94
C LEU A 38 14.99 -8.17 1.61
N HIS A 39 16.12 -7.93 2.27
CA HIS A 39 16.46 -6.64 2.88
C HIS A 39 16.43 -5.51 1.84
N GLU A 40 17.15 -5.67 0.73
CA GLU A 40 17.15 -4.71 -0.38
C GLU A 40 15.78 -4.62 -1.06
N LYS A 41 15.07 -5.76 -1.19
CA LYS A 41 13.76 -5.79 -1.84
C LYS A 41 12.66 -5.10 -1.02
N PHE A 42 12.70 -5.22 0.31
CA PHE A 42 11.79 -4.49 1.20
C PHE A 42 12.07 -2.99 1.19
N GLU A 43 13.34 -2.59 1.08
CA GLU A 43 13.73 -1.18 0.90
C GLU A 43 13.19 -0.58 -0.38
N SER A 44 13.51 -1.21 -1.52
CA SER A 44 12.98 -0.76 -2.81
C SER A 44 11.45 -0.67 -2.82
N LEU A 45 10.75 -1.53 -2.08
CA LEU A 45 9.29 -1.48 -2.01
C LEU A 45 8.78 -0.39 -1.06
N TYR A 46 9.42 -0.14 0.08
CA TYR A 46 8.97 0.97 0.94
C TYR A 46 9.20 2.33 0.28
N ASP A 47 10.24 2.47 -0.56
CA ASP A 47 10.48 3.70 -1.30
C ASP A 47 9.35 3.95 -2.31
N GLU A 48 8.96 2.91 -3.06
CA GLU A 48 7.82 2.96 -3.98
C GLU A 48 6.51 3.28 -3.23
N VAL A 49 6.28 2.64 -2.08
CA VAL A 49 5.10 2.89 -1.24
C VAL A 49 5.10 4.32 -0.71
N ASN A 50 6.25 4.90 -0.38
CA ASN A 50 6.36 6.28 0.08
C ASN A 50 5.97 7.28 -1.02
N GLU A 51 6.43 7.06 -2.25
CA GLU A 51 6.02 7.88 -3.41
C GLU A 51 4.51 7.78 -3.68
N LEU A 52 3.95 6.56 -3.61
CA LEU A 52 2.50 6.37 -3.76
C LEU A 52 1.72 7.02 -2.62
N TYR A 53 2.22 6.93 -1.38
CA TYR A 53 1.61 7.52 -0.19
C TYR A 53 1.46 9.05 -0.36
N ASP A 54 2.53 9.73 -0.78
CA ASP A 54 2.51 11.17 -1.03
C ASP A 54 1.57 11.52 -2.19
N ALA A 55 1.71 10.83 -3.32
CA ALA A 55 0.88 11.08 -4.50
C ALA A 55 -0.62 10.93 -4.22
N PHE A 56 -1.03 9.94 -3.42
CA PHE A 56 -2.44 9.76 -3.04
C PHE A 56 -2.94 10.85 -2.10
N ALA A 57 -2.10 11.29 -1.16
CA ALA A 57 -2.44 12.39 -0.25
C ALA A 57 -2.58 13.71 -1.02
N GLU A 58 -1.65 14.01 -1.92
CA GLU A 58 -1.72 15.18 -2.79
C GLU A 58 -2.92 15.12 -3.73
N ARG A 59 -3.19 13.95 -4.34
CA ARG A 59 -4.35 13.78 -5.22
C ARG A 59 -5.65 14.06 -4.48
N LEU A 60 -5.78 13.57 -3.24
CA LEU A 60 -6.93 13.85 -2.38
C LEU A 60 -7.08 15.35 -2.11
N ILE A 61 -5.99 16.08 -1.88
CA ILE A 61 -6.03 17.54 -1.70
C ILE A 61 -6.48 18.24 -3.00
N ILE A 62 -5.94 17.82 -4.15
CA ILE A 62 -6.23 18.41 -5.47
C ILE A 62 -7.73 18.33 -5.79
N ILE A 63 -8.39 17.23 -5.44
CA ILE A 63 -9.85 17.07 -5.64
C ILE A 63 -10.71 17.66 -4.50
N GLY A 64 -10.10 18.39 -3.56
CA GLY A 64 -10.78 19.13 -2.51
C GLY A 64 -11.04 18.34 -1.22
N GLY A 65 -10.40 17.18 -1.05
CA GLY A 65 -10.39 16.40 0.17
C GLY A 65 -9.35 16.86 1.20
N LYS A 66 -9.25 16.13 2.31
CA LYS A 66 -8.28 16.37 3.40
C LYS A 66 -7.71 15.04 3.88
N PRO A 67 -6.45 14.70 3.58
CA PRO A 67 -5.85 13.47 4.05
C PRO A 67 -5.67 13.49 5.57
N ALA A 68 -5.78 12.31 6.18
CA ALA A 68 -5.27 12.10 7.53
C ALA A 68 -3.75 12.30 7.52
N SER A 69 -3.22 12.80 8.64
CA SER A 69 -1.80 13.18 8.75
C SER A 69 -1.21 12.87 10.13
N THR A 70 -1.81 11.92 10.86
CA THR A 70 -1.34 11.50 12.17
C THR A 70 -1.43 9.99 12.30
N LEU A 71 -0.49 9.37 13.00
CA LEU A 71 -0.45 7.92 13.19
C LEU A 71 -1.75 7.38 13.79
N SER A 72 -2.30 8.07 14.81
CA SER A 72 -3.56 7.66 15.43
C SER A 72 -4.78 7.80 14.52
N ALA A 73 -4.74 8.66 13.50
CA ALA A 73 -5.77 8.72 12.47
C ALA A 73 -5.58 7.60 11.45
N TYR A 74 -4.34 7.30 11.03
CA TYR A 74 -4.06 6.19 10.13
C TYR A 74 -4.52 4.86 10.71
N LEU A 75 -4.22 4.58 11.98
CA LEU A 75 -4.63 3.34 12.65
C LEU A 75 -6.15 3.17 12.76
N LYS A 76 -6.93 4.26 12.64
CA LYS A 76 -8.40 4.18 12.62
C LYS A 76 -8.97 3.97 11.23
N LEU A 77 -8.21 4.29 10.19
CA LEU A 77 -8.64 4.26 8.79
C LEU A 77 -8.11 3.05 8.04
N THR A 78 -6.90 2.62 8.36
CA THR A 78 -6.22 1.51 7.68
C THR A 78 -7.02 0.21 7.78
N THR A 79 -7.06 -0.53 6.68
CA THR A 79 -7.57 -1.90 6.63
C THR A 79 -6.46 -2.94 6.71
N LEU A 80 -5.20 -2.52 6.72
CA LEU A 80 -4.06 -3.40 6.94
C LEU A 80 -3.83 -3.65 8.43
N LYS A 81 -3.20 -4.78 8.74
CA LYS A 81 -2.79 -5.12 10.10
C LYS A 81 -1.29 -4.90 10.28
N GLU A 82 -0.94 -4.25 11.38
CA GLU A 82 0.42 -4.26 11.90
C GLU A 82 0.84 -5.69 12.26
N THR A 83 2.14 -5.93 12.34
CA THR A 83 2.71 -7.22 12.69
C THR A 83 3.94 -7.04 13.57
N GLU A 84 4.21 -8.04 14.37
CA GLU A 84 5.43 -8.17 15.17
C GLU A 84 6.21 -9.43 14.77
N THR A 85 5.83 -10.08 13.66
CA THR A 85 6.46 -11.32 13.22
C THR A 85 7.95 -11.11 12.94
N LEU A 86 8.77 -12.06 13.39
CA LEU A 86 10.19 -12.15 13.06
C LEU A 86 10.48 -13.32 12.09
N ASP A 87 9.46 -14.12 11.76
CA ASP A 87 9.62 -15.26 10.86
C ASP A 87 9.66 -14.78 9.40
N SER A 88 10.78 -15.04 8.74
CA SER A 88 11.04 -14.59 7.37
C SER A 88 10.02 -15.07 6.35
N LYS A 89 9.47 -16.28 6.52
CA LYS A 89 8.45 -16.81 5.60
C LYS A 89 7.13 -16.08 5.81
N LEU A 90 6.74 -15.87 7.07
CA LEU A 90 5.53 -15.11 7.41
C LEU A 90 5.61 -13.67 6.95
N MET A 91 6.77 -13.00 7.00
CA MET A 91 6.93 -11.65 6.46
C MET A 91 6.51 -11.58 4.98
N VAL A 92 6.99 -12.53 4.16
CA VAL A 92 6.67 -12.57 2.74
C VAL A 92 5.22 -12.97 2.48
N ASP A 93 4.69 -13.94 3.24
CA ASP A 93 3.28 -14.36 3.12
C ASP A 93 2.33 -13.21 3.48
N GLU A 94 2.57 -12.52 4.60
CA GLU A 94 1.78 -11.36 5.02
C GLU A 94 1.88 -10.22 4.01
N LEU A 95 3.07 -9.92 3.48
CA LEU A 95 3.24 -8.89 2.46
C LEU A 95 2.42 -9.21 1.19
N VAL A 96 2.45 -10.47 0.74
CA VAL A 96 1.67 -10.89 -0.42
C VAL A 96 0.17 -10.71 -0.20
N ASP A 97 -0.32 -11.02 1.01
CA ASP A 97 -1.74 -10.86 1.33
C ASP A 97 -2.14 -9.39 1.47
N ASP A 98 -1.30 -8.55 2.10
CA ASP A 98 -1.50 -7.10 2.16
C ASP A 98 -1.56 -6.49 0.75
N LEU A 99 -0.62 -6.85 -0.14
CA LEU A 99 -0.62 -6.34 -1.52
C LEU A 99 -1.87 -6.78 -2.30
N LYS A 100 -2.34 -8.03 -2.14
CA LYS A 100 -3.59 -8.50 -2.78
C LYS A 100 -4.81 -7.71 -2.27
N GLN A 101 -4.83 -7.41 -0.98
CA GLN A 101 -5.89 -6.60 -0.39
C GLN A 101 -5.87 -5.19 -1.00
N LEU A 102 -4.71 -4.53 -1.06
CA LEU A 102 -4.57 -3.21 -1.69
C LEU A 102 -4.95 -3.22 -3.17
N VAL A 103 -4.53 -4.23 -3.94
CA VAL A 103 -4.94 -4.38 -5.35
C VAL A 103 -6.46 -4.46 -5.48
N THR A 104 -7.13 -5.18 -4.57
CA THR A 104 -8.60 -5.30 -4.58
C THR A 104 -9.25 -3.96 -4.26
N GLU A 105 -8.76 -3.26 -3.24
CA GLU A 105 -9.25 -1.94 -2.83
C GLU A 105 -9.03 -0.89 -3.94
N PHE A 106 -7.85 -0.86 -4.56
CA PHE A 106 -7.51 0.06 -5.66
C PHE A 106 -8.36 -0.21 -6.91
N LYS A 107 -8.63 -1.47 -7.26
CA LYS A 107 -9.54 -1.81 -8.38
C LYS A 107 -10.97 -1.35 -8.12
N ALA A 108 -11.45 -1.44 -6.87
CA ALA A 108 -12.76 -0.90 -6.50
C ALA A 108 -12.78 0.62 -6.61
N LEU A 109 -11.73 1.28 -6.10
CA LEU A 109 -11.60 2.74 -6.15
C LEU A 109 -11.42 3.28 -7.57
N THR A 110 -10.78 2.51 -8.46
CA THR A 110 -10.66 2.86 -9.90
C THR A 110 -12.05 3.00 -10.53
N LYS A 111 -12.94 2.04 -10.28
CA LYS A 111 -14.33 2.08 -10.77
C LYS A 111 -15.09 3.26 -10.18
N GLU A 112 -14.87 3.56 -8.90
CA GLU A 112 -15.46 4.70 -8.23
C GLU A 112 -15.01 6.01 -8.89
N SER A 113 -13.71 6.21 -9.12
CA SER A 113 -13.17 7.38 -9.81
C SER A 113 -13.75 7.56 -11.22
N GLN A 114 -13.80 6.48 -12.01
CA GLN A 114 -14.37 6.51 -13.36
C GLN A 114 -15.86 6.84 -13.36
N SER A 115 -16.62 6.38 -12.36
CA SER A 115 -18.04 6.73 -12.23
C SER A 115 -18.29 8.22 -11.97
N GLN A 116 -17.24 8.94 -11.53
CA GLN A 116 -17.23 10.38 -11.29
C GLN A 116 -16.48 11.15 -12.38
N GLU A 117 -16.14 10.49 -13.50
CA GLU A 117 -15.36 11.06 -14.61
C GLU A 117 -13.95 11.55 -14.18
N ASP A 118 -13.42 11.05 -13.06
CA ASP A 118 -12.08 11.34 -12.57
C ASP A 118 -11.06 10.32 -13.11
N GLU A 119 -10.70 10.50 -14.38
CA GLU A 119 -9.76 9.62 -15.07
C GLU A 119 -8.33 9.73 -14.52
N GLN A 120 -7.92 10.87 -13.96
CA GLN A 120 -6.57 11.02 -13.40
C GLN A 120 -6.39 10.22 -12.11
N THR A 121 -7.39 10.21 -11.23
CA THR A 121 -7.35 9.32 -10.05
C THR A 121 -7.41 7.85 -10.48
N ALA A 122 -8.24 7.53 -11.49
CA ALA A 122 -8.32 6.18 -12.02
C ALA A 122 -6.97 5.69 -12.59
N ASP A 123 -6.28 6.52 -13.38
CA ASP A 123 -4.97 6.21 -13.95
C ASP A 123 -3.92 5.92 -12.87
N MET A 124 -3.85 6.75 -11.83
CA MET A 124 -2.96 6.53 -10.69
C MET A 124 -3.20 5.17 -10.01
N LEU A 125 -4.48 4.83 -9.79
CA LEU A 125 -4.87 3.56 -9.17
C LEU A 125 -4.55 2.36 -10.07
N ILE A 126 -4.76 2.48 -11.38
CA ILE A 126 -4.41 1.44 -12.37
C ILE A 126 -2.89 1.20 -12.38
N GLY A 127 -2.09 2.28 -12.37
CA GLY A 127 -0.63 2.19 -12.28
C GLY A 127 -0.17 1.47 -11.00
N ALA A 128 -0.73 1.84 -9.85
CA ALA A 128 -0.41 1.21 -8.57
C ALA A 128 -0.81 -0.29 -8.56
N VAL A 129 -1.98 -0.64 -9.11
CA VAL A 129 -2.42 -2.03 -9.27
C VAL A 129 -1.42 -2.84 -10.10
N ALA A 130 -1.00 -2.32 -11.26
CA ALA A 130 -0.06 -3.02 -12.13
C ALA A 130 1.29 -3.28 -11.44
N SER A 131 1.77 -2.31 -10.66
CA SER A 131 3.00 -2.48 -9.89
C SER A 131 2.85 -3.52 -8.79
N PHE A 132 1.78 -3.45 -7.98
CA PHE A 132 1.57 -4.38 -6.87
C PHE A 132 1.29 -5.80 -7.35
N GLU A 133 0.59 -6.01 -8.46
CA GLU A 133 0.44 -7.33 -9.08
C GLU A 133 1.79 -7.95 -9.49
N LYS A 134 2.73 -7.13 -9.97
CA LYS A 134 4.08 -7.59 -10.28
C LYS A 134 4.84 -8.01 -9.01
N HIS A 135 4.76 -7.22 -7.93
CA HIS A 135 5.37 -7.60 -6.65
C HIS A 135 4.74 -8.88 -6.08
N ILE A 136 3.41 -9.00 -6.12
CA ILE A 136 2.70 -10.23 -5.71
C ILE A 136 3.27 -11.44 -6.43
N TRP A 137 3.45 -11.37 -7.75
CA TRP A 137 4.07 -12.46 -8.52
C TRP A 137 5.49 -12.77 -8.05
N MET A 138 6.35 -11.75 -7.90
CA MET A 138 7.75 -11.94 -7.50
C MET A 138 7.88 -12.58 -6.11
N PHE A 139 7.16 -12.06 -5.12
CA PHE A 139 7.19 -12.60 -3.75
C PHE A 139 6.52 -13.97 -3.64
N SER A 140 5.40 -14.18 -4.35
CA SER A 140 4.77 -15.51 -4.40
C SER A 140 5.68 -16.55 -5.06
N ALA A 141 6.50 -16.16 -6.03
CA ALA A 141 7.47 -17.05 -6.66
C ALA A 141 8.67 -17.35 -5.74
N PHE A 142 9.07 -16.40 -4.89
CA PHE A 142 10.13 -16.60 -3.90
C PHE A 142 9.75 -17.62 -2.82
N ASN A 143 8.49 -17.62 -2.38
CA ASN A 143 7.97 -18.51 -1.33
C ASN A 143 7.48 -19.89 -1.81
N LYS A 144 7.62 -20.23 -3.11
CA LYS A 144 7.28 -21.55 -3.66
C LYS A 144 8.34 -22.59 -3.34
#